data_AF-A0A2G5TC69-F1
#
_entry.id   AF-A0A2G5TC69-F1
#
_cell.length_a   1.000
_cell.length_b   1.000
_cell.length_c   1.000
_cell.angle_alpha   90.00
_cell.angle_beta   90.00
_cell.angle_gamma   90.00
#
_symmetry.space_group_name_H-M   'P 1'
#
loop_
_entity.id
_entity.type
_entity.pdbx_description
1 polymer ?
#
loop_
_entity_poly.entity_id
_entity_poly.type
_entity_poly.pdbx_seq_one_letter_code
_entity_poly.pdbx_strand_id
1 'polypeptide(L)'
;MTLDTPEALTNSLHIITIFATPLHIFGIYCIVWETPKNMGTAKWYLFNLHASCILLDWGFTVLSVPFLILPAMGGYPLGILTYWFGVSTLFQIYLIIGLVFVVCTSILLIFENRYYTLYANDTKWKYFRILFIFLCYFLTFTFHIPAVLNVPDQEMALEFTYKQTPNLPEEIKASPLFILAIDYWVLYPFLFMVILIAGGSLTFITLISRNMNFGARKNNLSENTKRLQRKFMKAIYLQVMLFAMNVLCPISYTVISILTDYYNQMGNNLVFIVAALHGINSTLIMLWAH
;
A
#
# COMPACT_ATOMS: atom_id res chain seq x y z
N MET A 1 -26.12 -12.40 5.75
CA MET A 1 -25.02 -11.78 6.50
C MET A 1 -24.77 -10.43 5.86
N THR A 2 -25.15 -9.35 6.53
CA THR A 2 -24.86 -7.98 6.04
C THR A 2 -23.39 -7.69 6.34
N LEU A 3 -22.66 -7.13 5.37
CA LEU A 3 -21.23 -6.82 5.48
C LEU A 3 -20.98 -5.45 6.15
N ASP A 4 -21.94 -4.95 6.90
CA ASP A 4 -21.93 -3.64 7.57
C ASP A 4 -21.49 -3.71 9.05
N THR A 5 -21.46 -4.89 9.67
CA THR A 5 -21.09 -5.02 11.09
C THR A 5 -19.57 -5.12 11.32
N PRO A 6 -19.08 -4.68 12.50
CA PRO A 6 -17.67 -4.88 12.90
C PRO A 6 -17.22 -6.35 12.86
N GLU A 7 -18.10 -7.26 13.27
CA GLU A 7 -17.85 -8.71 13.27
C GLU A 7 -17.72 -9.25 11.85
N ALA A 8 -18.58 -8.80 10.92
CA ALA A 8 -18.52 -9.22 9.53
C ALA A 8 -17.21 -8.76 8.87
N LEU A 9 -16.77 -7.52 9.13
CA LEU A 9 -15.47 -7.02 8.67
C LEU A 9 -14.31 -7.86 9.23
N THR A 10 -14.28 -8.04 10.55
CA THR A 10 -13.22 -8.77 11.25
C THR A 10 -13.12 -10.21 10.75
N ASN A 11 -14.25 -10.92 10.63
CA ASN A 11 -14.29 -12.29 10.13
C ASN A 11 -13.81 -12.37 8.67
N SER A 12 -14.22 -11.43 7.82
CA SER A 12 -13.79 -11.40 6.42
C SER A 12 -12.27 -11.23 6.30
N LEU A 13 -11.70 -10.31 7.07
CA LEU A 13 -10.26 -10.02 7.07
C LEU A 13 -9.43 -11.18 7.67
N HIS A 14 -9.91 -11.81 8.74
CA HIS A 14 -9.28 -13.01 9.29
C HIS A 14 -9.30 -14.18 8.30
N ILE A 15 -10.42 -14.41 7.61
CA ILE A 15 -10.52 -15.44 6.56
C ILE A 15 -9.48 -15.18 5.46
N ILE A 16 -9.36 -13.94 4.99
CA ILE A 16 -8.34 -13.56 4.00
C ILE A 16 -6.94 -13.95 4.50
N THR A 17 -6.61 -13.62 5.76
CA THR A 17 -5.29 -13.93 6.35
C THR A 17 -4.98 -15.42 6.41
N ILE A 18 -5.98 -16.25 6.74
CA ILE A 18 -5.83 -17.71 6.84
C ILE A 18 -5.33 -18.28 5.51
N PHE A 19 -5.83 -17.76 4.38
CA PHE A 19 -5.38 -18.17 3.04
C PHE A 19 -4.12 -17.44 2.58
N ALA A 20 -3.99 -16.15 2.91
CA ALA A 20 -2.87 -15.32 2.48
C ALA A 20 -1.56 -15.76 3.15
N THR A 21 -1.58 -16.08 4.44
CA THR A 21 -0.36 -16.35 5.21
C THR A 21 0.43 -17.56 4.69
N PRO A 22 -0.16 -18.75 4.45
CA PRO A 22 0.56 -19.86 3.85
C PRO A 22 1.14 -19.52 2.47
N LEU A 23 0.39 -18.77 1.66
CA LEU A 23 0.82 -18.33 0.34
C LEU A 23 2.03 -17.38 0.43
N HIS A 24 2.00 -16.44 1.39
CA HIS A 24 3.10 -15.52 1.65
C HIS A 24 4.38 -16.22 2.09
N ILE A 25 4.26 -17.21 2.99
CA ILE A 25 5.39 -18.03 3.46
C ILE A 25 6.01 -18.78 2.28
N PHE A 26 5.18 -19.42 1.45
CA PHE A 26 5.65 -20.06 0.23
C PHE A 26 6.30 -19.06 -0.73
N GLY A 27 5.73 -17.86 -0.84
CA GLY A 27 6.32 -16.78 -1.63
C GLY A 27 7.70 -16.34 -1.13
N ILE A 28 7.89 -16.20 0.18
CA ILE A 28 9.21 -15.94 0.77
C ILE A 28 10.18 -17.06 0.38
N TYR A 29 9.75 -18.32 0.48
CA TYR A 29 10.57 -19.45 0.09
C TYR A 29 11.02 -19.34 -1.38
N CYS A 30 10.10 -19.11 -2.32
CA CYS A 30 10.43 -18.96 -3.74
C CYS A 30 11.38 -17.79 -4.00
N ILE A 31 11.17 -16.64 -3.37
CA ILE A 31 12.05 -15.48 -3.55
C ILE A 31 13.46 -15.80 -3.04
N VAL A 32 13.58 -16.38 -1.84
CA VAL A 32 14.88 -16.57 -1.19
C VAL A 32 15.65 -17.76 -1.78
N TRP A 33 14.99 -18.85 -2.14
CA TRP A 33 15.68 -20.07 -2.59
C TRP A 33 15.54 -20.36 -4.09
N GLU A 34 14.43 -19.98 -4.74
CA GLU A 34 14.18 -20.31 -6.15
C GLU A 34 14.52 -19.16 -7.12
N THR A 35 14.75 -17.93 -6.64
CA THR A 35 15.19 -16.82 -7.51
C THR A 35 16.58 -17.14 -8.11
N PRO A 36 16.74 -17.14 -9.45
CA PRO A 36 18.01 -17.41 -10.10
C PRO A 36 19.15 -16.50 -9.62
N LYS A 37 20.35 -17.07 -9.42
CA LYS A 37 21.54 -16.33 -8.94
C LYS A 37 21.94 -15.13 -9.82
N ASN A 38 21.59 -15.16 -11.10
CA ASN A 38 21.86 -14.09 -12.06
C ASN A 38 20.94 -12.87 -11.93
N MET A 39 19.93 -12.88 -11.04
CA MET A 39 19.05 -11.73 -10.79
C MET A 39 19.65 -10.70 -9.81
N GLY A 40 20.85 -10.95 -9.27
CA GLY A 40 21.65 -9.96 -8.53
C GLY A 40 20.86 -9.23 -7.43
N THR A 41 20.97 -7.90 -7.41
CA THR A 41 20.28 -7.05 -6.42
C THR A 41 18.76 -7.08 -6.54
N ALA A 42 18.19 -7.41 -7.71
CA ALA A 42 16.74 -7.38 -7.94
C ALA A 42 15.98 -8.34 -7.01
N LYS A 43 16.61 -9.44 -6.60
CA LYS A 43 16.07 -10.37 -5.59
C LYS A 43 15.73 -9.67 -4.28
N TRP A 44 16.60 -8.79 -3.79
CA TRP A 44 16.40 -8.11 -2.51
C TRP A 44 15.34 -7.02 -2.59
N TYR A 45 15.22 -6.34 -3.74
CA TYR A 45 14.12 -5.39 -3.96
C TYR A 45 12.77 -6.12 -4.09
N LEU A 46 12.74 -7.28 -4.73
CA LEU A 46 11.55 -8.13 -4.78
C LEU A 46 11.18 -8.64 -3.38
N PHE A 47 12.16 -9.10 -2.60
CA PHE A 47 11.96 -9.50 -1.20
C PHE A 47 11.42 -8.35 -0.35
N ASN A 48 12.00 -7.15 -0.48
CA ASN A 48 11.54 -5.96 0.24
C ASN A 48 10.09 -5.60 -0.11
N LEU A 49 9.71 -5.65 -1.40
CA LEU A 49 8.31 -5.46 -1.79
C LEU A 49 7.41 -6.54 -1.17
N HIS A 50 7.78 -7.82 -1.30
CA HIS A 50 6.98 -8.94 -0.79
C HIS A 50 6.80 -8.85 0.73
N ALA A 51 7.88 -8.61 1.47
CA ALA A 51 7.84 -8.40 2.93
C ALA A 51 6.97 -7.20 3.31
N SER A 52 7.05 -6.09 2.57
CA SER A 52 6.20 -4.92 2.78
C SER A 52 4.72 -5.23 2.57
N CYS A 53 4.37 -6.00 1.53
CA CYS A 53 2.99 -6.43 1.30
C CYS A 53 2.49 -7.34 2.43
N ILE A 54 3.30 -8.28 2.93
CA ILE A 54 2.93 -9.15 4.05
C ILE A 54 2.66 -8.32 5.32
N LEU A 55 3.54 -7.36 5.62
CA LEU A 55 3.38 -6.50 6.79
C LEU A 55 2.12 -5.65 6.69
N LEU A 56 1.82 -5.13 5.50
CA LEU A 56 0.58 -4.38 5.26
C LEU A 56 -0.65 -5.27 5.38
N ASP A 57 -0.62 -6.48 4.81
CA ASP A 57 -1.71 -7.46 4.90
C ASP A 57 -2.01 -7.79 6.37
N TRP A 58 -1.01 -8.19 7.15
CA TRP A 58 -1.19 -8.44 8.59
C TRP A 58 -1.61 -7.18 9.34
N GLY A 59 -1.12 -6.01 8.94
CA GLY A 59 -1.56 -4.70 9.42
C GLY A 59 -3.08 -4.54 9.30
N PHE A 60 -3.61 -4.71 8.09
CA PHE A 60 -5.04 -4.59 7.83
C PHE A 60 -5.87 -5.69 8.48
N THR A 61 -5.37 -6.92 8.48
CA THR A 61 -6.23 -8.08 8.65
C THR A 61 -6.22 -8.68 10.04
N VAL A 62 -5.17 -8.44 10.83
CA VAL A 62 -5.00 -9.04 12.17
C VAL A 62 -4.64 -7.99 13.21
N LEU A 63 -3.68 -7.13 12.88
CA LEU A 63 -3.07 -6.23 13.84
C LEU A 63 -3.97 -5.03 14.16
N SER A 64 -4.40 -4.30 13.14
CA SER A 64 -5.22 -3.09 13.33
C SER A 64 -6.70 -3.32 13.05
N VAL A 65 -7.05 -4.08 12.00
CA VAL A 65 -8.44 -4.35 11.58
C VAL A 65 -9.27 -3.07 11.60
N PRO A 66 -8.96 -2.08 10.73
CA PRO A 66 -9.50 -0.74 10.89
C PRO A 66 -10.97 -0.71 10.44
N PHE A 67 -11.85 -0.18 11.29
CA PHE A 67 -13.27 0.03 10.99
C PHE A 67 -13.50 1.52 10.67
N LEU A 68 -13.62 1.84 9.38
CA LEU A 68 -13.76 3.23 8.87
C LEU A 68 -15.21 3.71 8.91
N ILE A 69 -15.38 5.02 9.14
CA ILE A 69 -16.68 5.72 9.21
C ILE A 69 -16.70 6.87 8.18
N LEU A 70 -16.53 6.59 6.89
CA LEU A 70 -16.60 7.63 5.85
C LEU A 70 -18.07 8.09 5.70
N PRO A 71 -18.34 9.40 5.51
CA PRO A 71 -17.41 10.46 5.09
C PRO A 71 -16.53 11.05 6.20
N ALA A 72 -16.80 10.77 7.48
CA ALA A 72 -15.90 11.20 8.55
C ALA A 72 -14.53 10.55 8.37
N MET A 73 -13.46 11.35 8.44
CA MET A 73 -12.09 10.85 8.30
C MET A 73 -11.65 10.24 9.63
N GLY A 74 -12.31 9.15 10.02
CA GLY A 74 -12.19 8.55 11.33
C GLY A 74 -12.76 7.14 11.40
N GLY A 75 -12.62 6.54 12.58
CA GLY A 75 -13.00 5.17 12.84
C GLY A 75 -12.33 4.63 14.08
N TYR A 76 -12.30 3.31 14.20
CA TYR A 76 -11.64 2.64 15.32
C TYR A 76 -11.09 1.27 14.91
N PRO A 77 -9.97 0.84 15.51
CA PRO A 77 -9.35 -0.44 15.21
C PRO A 77 -9.99 -1.60 15.98
N LEU A 78 -10.16 -2.74 15.33
CA LEU A 78 -10.73 -3.99 15.88
C LEU A 78 -9.67 -5.09 16.05
N GLY A 79 -8.39 -4.78 15.88
CA GLY A 79 -7.32 -5.76 15.83
C GLY A 79 -6.61 -6.03 17.17
N ILE A 80 -5.64 -6.94 17.11
CA ILE A 80 -4.84 -7.38 18.26
C ILE A 80 -4.10 -6.21 18.93
N LEU A 81 -3.61 -5.23 18.16
CA LEU A 81 -2.89 -4.08 18.71
C LEU A 81 -3.74 -3.29 19.72
N THR A 82 -5.04 -3.17 19.45
CA THR A 82 -5.99 -2.54 20.37
C THR A 82 -6.28 -3.44 21.55
N TYR A 83 -6.78 -4.65 21.29
CA TYR A 83 -7.39 -5.48 22.33
C TYR A 83 -6.38 -6.13 23.27
N TRP A 84 -5.19 -6.49 22.78
CA TRP A 84 -4.20 -7.21 23.58
C TRP A 84 -3.10 -6.29 24.12
N PHE A 85 -2.80 -5.21 23.39
CA PHE A 85 -1.67 -4.33 23.70
C PHE A 85 -2.07 -2.90 24.05
N GLY A 86 -3.35 -2.51 23.90
CA GLY A 86 -3.83 -1.16 24.24
C GLY A 86 -3.20 -0.06 23.39
N VAL A 87 -2.74 -0.37 22.17
CA VAL A 87 -2.08 0.60 21.28
C VAL A 87 -3.12 1.62 20.79
N SER A 88 -2.79 2.91 20.91
CA SER A 88 -3.70 3.99 20.55
C SER A 88 -4.10 4.00 19.07
N THR A 89 -5.33 4.39 18.78
CA THR A 89 -5.85 4.49 17.41
C THR A 89 -4.99 5.39 16.52
N LEU A 90 -4.53 6.52 17.06
CA LEU A 90 -3.66 7.45 16.32
C LEU A 90 -2.35 6.80 15.86
N PHE A 91 -1.70 6.00 16.72
CA PHE A 91 -0.48 5.29 16.35
C PHE A 91 -0.74 4.21 15.30
N GLN A 92 -1.86 3.50 15.42
CA GLN A 92 -2.24 2.49 14.41
C GLN A 92 -2.53 3.13 13.05
N ILE A 93 -3.19 4.29 13.01
CA ILE A 93 -3.40 5.08 11.78
C ILE A 93 -2.04 5.43 11.14
N TYR A 94 -1.10 5.98 11.93
CA TYR A 94 0.25 6.30 11.46
C TYR A 94 0.95 5.05 10.88
N LEU A 95 0.91 3.93 11.60
CA LEU A 95 1.52 2.68 11.18
C LEU A 95 0.94 2.15 9.86
N ILE A 96 -0.40 2.07 9.75
CA ILE A 96 -1.07 1.51 8.58
C ILE A 96 -0.86 2.39 7.35
N ILE A 97 -1.00 3.71 7.49
CA ILE A 97 -0.72 4.65 6.40
C ILE A 97 0.74 4.53 5.98
N GLY A 98 1.68 4.49 6.93
CA GLY A 98 3.09 4.26 6.67
C GLY A 98 3.33 2.98 5.85
N LEU A 99 2.74 1.86 6.26
CA LEU A 99 2.87 0.57 5.57
C LEU A 99 2.35 0.60 4.12
N VAL A 100 1.22 1.28 3.86
CA VAL A 100 0.71 1.50 2.49
C VAL A 100 1.77 2.19 1.63
N PHE A 101 2.34 3.28 2.13
CA PHE A 101 3.35 4.03 1.38
C PHE A 101 4.73 3.33 1.32
N VAL A 102 5.04 2.44 2.26
CA VAL A 102 6.21 1.54 2.18
C VAL A 102 6.05 0.55 1.02
N VAL A 103 4.86 -0.01 0.79
CA VAL A 103 4.61 -0.85 -0.40
C VAL A 103 4.78 -0.04 -1.69
N CYS A 104 4.17 1.16 -1.76
CA CYS A 104 4.32 2.07 -2.91
C CYS A 104 5.79 2.45 -3.17
N THR A 105 6.55 2.72 -2.11
CA THR A 105 8.00 3.02 -2.19
C THR A 105 8.79 1.83 -2.70
N SER A 106 8.48 0.62 -2.20
CA SER A 106 9.13 -0.61 -2.64
C SER A 106 8.93 -0.88 -4.14
N ILE A 107 7.75 -0.57 -4.69
CA ILE A 107 7.48 -0.63 -6.13
C ILE A 107 8.38 0.35 -6.91
N LEU A 108 8.42 1.62 -6.49
CA LEU A 108 9.26 2.65 -7.12
C LEU A 108 10.72 2.20 -7.17
N LEU A 109 11.21 1.66 -6.06
CA LEU A 109 12.59 1.22 -5.92
C LEU A 109 12.92 -0.02 -6.75
N ILE A 110 11.95 -0.91 -7.04
CA ILE A 110 12.15 -1.99 -8.02
C ILE A 110 12.44 -1.42 -9.41
N PHE A 111 11.65 -0.44 -9.87
CA PHE A 111 11.86 0.17 -11.18
C PHE A 111 13.17 0.97 -11.23
N GLU A 112 13.49 1.72 -10.18
CA GLU A 112 14.78 2.41 -10.07
C GLU A 112 15.94 1.42 -10.13
N ASN A 113 15.94 0.38 -9.29
CA ASN A 113 17.04 -0.57 -9.22
C ASN A 113 17.23 -1.29 -10.56
N ARG A 114 16.12 -1.53 -11.25
CA ARG A 114 16.13 -2.12 -12.57
C ARG A 114 16.74 -1.22 -13.63
N TYR A 115 16.32 0.04 -13.65
CA TYR A 115 16.92 1.05 -14.53
C TYR A 115 18.43 1.17 -14.26
N TYR A 116 18.81 1.26 -12.99
CA TYR A 116 20.20 1.35 -12.58
C TYR A 116 21.04 0.18 -13.08
N THR A 117 20.61 -1.05 -12.78
CA THR A 117 21.36 -2.27 -13.12
C THR A 117 21.55 -2.43 -14.62
N LEU A 118 20.53 -2.10 -15.42
CA LEU A 118 20.58 -2.31 -16.87
C LEU A 118 21.26 -1.18 -17.63
N TYR A 119 21.18 0.07 -17.15
CA TYR A 119 21.47 1.24 -17.96
C TYR A 119 22.27 2.34 -17.27
N ALA A 120 22.34 2.36 -15.94
CA ALA A 120 22.92 3.50 -15.21
C ALA A 120 24.05 3.13 -14.24
N ASN A 121 24.47 1.86 -14.19
CA ASN A 121 25.51 1.37 -13.26
C ASN A 121 26.85 2.11 -13.41
N ASP A 122 27.23 2.44 -14.65
CA ASP A 122 28.48 3.16 -14.96
C ASP A 122 28.32 4.69 -15.00
N THR A 123 27.17 5.20 -14.57
CA THR A 123 26.86 6.64 -14.61
C THR A 123 26.95 7.27 -13.22
N LYS A 124 26.84 8.62 -13.15
CA LYS A 124 26.75 9.35 -11.87
C LYS A 124 25.53 8.95 -11.03
N TRP A 125 24.53 8.30 -11.63
CA TRP A 125 23.33 7.82 -10.93
C TRP A 125 23.66 6.90 -9.75
N LYS A 126 24.79 6.17 -9.78
CA LYS A 126 25.24 5.32 -8.67
C LYS A 126 25.41 6.03 -7.33
N TYR A 127 25.69 7.34 -7.35
CA TYR A 127 25.79 8.16 -6.13
C TYR A 127 24.45 8.80 -5.78
N PHE A 128 23.75 9.35 -6.78
CA PHE A 128 22.44 9.99 -6.58
C PHE A 128 21.37 9.02 -6.08
N ARG A 129 21.42 7.74 -6.48
CA ARG A 129 20.47 6.72 -6.02
C ARG A 129 20.46 6.55 -4.50
N ILE A 130 21.59 6.75 -3.82
CA ILE A 130 21.68 6.59 -2.36
C ILE A 130 20.83 7.66 -1.67
N LEU A 131 21.01 8.92 -2.08
CA LEU A 131 20.21 10.04 -1.60
C LEU A 131 18.73 9.88 -2.00
N PHE A 132 18.46 9.43 -3.23
CA PHE A 132 17.11 9.18 -3.71
C PHE A 132 16.38 8.13 -2.85
N ILE A 133 17.00 6.97 -2.60
CA ILE A 133 16.41 5.91 -1.75
C ILE A 133 16.15 6.43 -0.33
N PHE A 134 17.12 7.16 0.25
CA PHE A 134 16.95 7.77 1.57
C PHE A 134 15.76 8.73 1.60
N LEU A 135 15.66 9.65 0.63
CA LEU A 135 14.57 10.61 0.54
C LEU A 135 13.21 9.92 0.36
N CYS A 136 13.14 8.85 -0.45
CA CYS A 136 11.90 8.09 -0.61
C CYS A 136 11.40 7.52 0.72
N TYR A 137 12.25 6.83 1.49
CA TYR A 137 11.84 6.30 2.78
C TYR A 137 11.60 7.39 3.83
N PHE A 138 12.45 8.42 3.87
CA PHE A 138 12.27 9.55 4.77
C PHE A 138 10.90 10.20 4.57
N LEU A 139 10.52 10.51 3.32
CA LEU A 139 9.21 11.09 3.02
C LEU A 139 8.08 10.13 3.38
N THR A 140 8.20 8.84 3.07
CA THR A 140 7.20 7.80 3.41
C THR A 140 6.83 7.77 4.89
N PHE A 141 7.80 7.98 5.79
CA PHE A 141 7.53 8.01 7.23
C PHE A 141 7.17 9.40 7.77
N THR A 142 7.43 10.48 7.04
CA THR A 142 7.29 11.86 7.55
C THR A 142 6.13 12.64 6.95
N PHE A 143 5.66 12.31 5.74
CA PHE A 143 4.70 13.15 5.01
C PHE A 143 3.35 13.36 5.73
N HIS A 144 2.92 12.38 6.54
CA HIS A 144 1.65 12.42 7.26
C HIS A 144 1.79 12.79 8.74
N ILE A 145 3.01 13.15 9.19
CA ILE A 145 3.23 13.69 10.54
C ILE A 145 2.35 14.92 10.81
N PRO A 146 2.17 15.89 9.88
CA PRO A 146 1.30 17.02 10.12
C PRO A 146 -0.13 16.60 10.48
N ALA A 147 -0.69 15.58 9.82
CA ALA A 147 -2.03 15.06 10.12
C ALA A 147 -2.13 14.54 11.56
N VAL A 148 -1.10 13.83 12.01
CA VAL A 148 -1.03 13.23 13.36
C VAL A 148 -0.81 14.29 14.44
N LEU A 149 -0.12 15.38 14.13
CA LEU A 149 0.13 16.47 15.09
C LEU A 149 -1.02 17.47 15.20
N ASN A 150 -1.88 17.55 14.18
CA ASN A 150 -3.00 18.49 14.12
C ASN A 150 -4.36 17.77 14.17
N VAL A 151 -4.42 16.67 14.92
CA VAL A 151 -5.68 15.97 15.23
C VAL A 151 -6.61 16.96 15.95
N PRO A 152 -7.89 17.09 15.53
CA PRO A 152 -8.82 18.01 16.17
C PRO A 152 -9.17 17.54 17.59
N ASP A 153 -9.68 18.49 18.39
CA ASP A 153 -10.37 18.14 19.63
C ASP A 153 -11.48 17.12 19.34
N GLN A 154 -11.48 16.00 20.07
CA GLN A 154 -12.32 14.87 19.73
C GLN A 154 -13.79 15.11 20.05
N GLU A 155 -14.12 15.90 21.08
CA GLU A 155 -15.51 16.23 21.40
C GLU A 155 -16.13 17.03 20.26
N MET A 156 -15.43 18.09 19.83
CA MET A 156 -15.83 18.91 18.68
C MET A 156 -15.90 18.10 17.37
N ALA A 157 -14.92 17.23 17.12
CA ALA A 157 -14.88 16.42 15.92
C ALA A 157 -15.99 15.35 15.86
N LEU A 158 -16.37 14.78 17.00
CA LEU A 158 -17.50 13.85 17.11
C LEU A 158 -18.83 14.57 16.89
N GLU A 159 -19.02 15.75 17.49
CA GLU A 159 -20.21 16.57 17.22
C GLU A 159 -20.35 16.91 15.73
N PHE A 160 -19.25 17.31 15.09
CA PHE A 160 -19.22 17.55 13.64
C PHE A 160 -19.61 16.28 12.88
N THR A 161 -19.01 15.14 13.23
CA THR A 161 -19.28 13.83 12.61
C THR A 161 -20.76 13.46 12.71
N TYR A 162 -21.40 13.65 13.86
CA TYR A 162 -22.82 13.33 14.06
C TYR A 162 -23.76 14.26 13.29
N LYS A 163 -23.34 15.52 13.05
CA LYS A 163 -24.06 16.45 12.17
C LYS A 163 -23.87 16.08 10.69
N GLN A 164 -22.66 15.68 10.29
CA GLN A 164 -22.32 15.26 8.93
C GLN A 164 -23.01 13.95 8.55
N THR A 165 -23.09 13.00 9.50
CA THR A 165 -23.67 11.67 9.30
C THR A 165 -24.78 11.42 10.33
N PRO A 166 -25.97 12.04 10.17
CA PRO A 166 -27.05 11.93 11.14
C PRO A 166 -27.63 10.52 11.25
N ASN A 167 -27.47 9.70 10.20
CA ASN A 167 -27.90 8.31 10.14
C ASN A 167 -26.86 7.30 10.68
N LEU A 168 -25.81 7.76 11.36
CA LEU A 168 -24.83 6.88 11.99
C LEU A 168 -25.54 6.03 13.07
N PRO A 169 -25.43 4.68 13.04
CA PRO A 169 -26.06 3.82 14.04
C PRO A 169 -25.61 4.13 15.48
N GLU A 170 -26.54 4.04 16.44
CA GLU A 170 -26.27 4.31 17.86
C GLU A 170 -25.19 3.38 18.44
N GLU A 171 -25.14 2.13 17.99
CA GLU A 171 -24.08 1.18 18.38
C GLU A 171 -22.69 1.66 17.97
N ILE A 172 -22.57 2.28 16.79
CA ILE A 172 -21.30 2.85 16.32
C ILE A 172 -20.98 4.16 17.05
N LYS A 173 -21.99 4.97 17.39
CA LYS A 173 -21.79 6.18 18.22
C LYS A 173 -21.28 5.83 19.62
N ALA A 174 -21.69 4.68 20.16
CA ALA A 174 -21.23 4.18 21.46
C ALA A 174 -19.82 3.56 21.42
N SER A 175 -19.25 3.32 20.23
CA SER A 175 -17.89 2.81 20.05
C SER A 175 -16.83 3.90 20.30
N PRO A 176 -15.56 3.53 20.56
CA PRO A 176 -14.47 4.49 20.78
C PRO A 176 -13.99 5.13 19.47
N LEU A 177 -14.87 5.91 18.84
CA LEU A 177 -14.61 6.63 17.59
C LEU A 177 -13.45 7.60 17.76
N PHE A 178 -12.53 7.58 16.78
CA PHE A 178 -11.44 8.53 16.69
C PHE A 178 -11.48 9.24 15.34
N ILE A 179 -11.51 10.57 15.36
CA ILE A 179 -11.56 11.40 14.15
C ILE A 179 -10.17 11.98 13.89
N LEU A 180 -9.57 11.60 12.76
CA LEU A 180 -8.25 12.08 12.35
C LEU A 180 -8.30 13.53 11.88
N ALA A 181 -9.35 13.89 11.14
CA ALA A 181 -9.52 15.22 10.57
C ALA A 181 -10.99 15.51 10.26
N ILE A 182 -11.34 16.79 10.31
CA ILE A 182 -12.63 17.33 9.83
C ILE A 182 -12.45 18.25 8.61
N ASP A 183 -11.20 18.62 8.30
CA ASP A 183 -10.84 19.51 7.21
C ASP A 183 -10.09 18.78 6.09
N TYR A 184 -10.30 19.22 4.85
CA TYR A 184 -9.70 18.62 3.67
C TYR A 184 -8.18 18.83 3.51
N TRP A 185 -7.57 19.73 4.26
CA TRP A 185 -6.13 20.00 4.13
C TRP A 185 -5.28 18.75 4.39
N VAL A 186 -5.80 17.83 5.22
CA VAL A 186 -5.15 16.55 5.54
C VAL A 186 -4.86 15.72 4.29
N LEU A 187 -5.61 15.92 3.20
CA LEU A 187 -5.48 15.17 1.94
C LEU A 187 -4.30 15.64 1.07
N TYR A 188 -3.83 16.89 1.21
CA TYR A 188 -2.80 17.44 0.34
C TYR A 188 -1.46 16.69 0.42
N PRO A 189 -0.92 16.36 1.61
CA PRO A 189 0.31 15.56 1.71
C PRO A 189 0.18 14.16 1.10
N PHE A 190 -0.99 13.53 1.21
CA PHE A 190 -1.25 12.22 0.58
C PHE A 190 -1.24 12.34 -0.94
N LEU A 191 -1.93 13.35 -1.49
CA LEU A 191 -1.95 13.60 -2.93
C LEU A 191 -0.53 13.87 -3.45
N PHE A 192 0.24 14.69 -2.74
CA PHE A 192 1.64 14.96 -3.06
C PHE A 192 2.47 13.67 -3.13
N MET A 193 2.35 12.80 -2.12
CA MET A 193 3.08 11.52 -2.10
C MET A 193 2.64 10.56 -3.20
N VAL A 194 1.35 10.47 -3.49
CA VAL A 194 0.83 9.66 -4.60
C VAL A 194 1.41 10.15 -5.93
N ILE A 195 1.40 11.46 -6.18
CA ILE A 195 1.97 12.05 -7.41
C ILE A 195 3.47 11.79 -7.48
N LEU A 196 4.20 11.97 -6.37
CA LEU A 196 5.64 11.77 -6.31
C LEU A 196 6.03 10.33 -6.64
N ILE A 197 5.37 9.34 -6.02
CA ILE A 197 5.68 7.92 -6.21
C ILE A 197 5.23 7.44 -7.60
N ALA A 198 4.02 7.80 -8.03
CA ALA A 198 3.50 7.43 -9.34
C ALA A 198 4.35 8.07 -10.45
N GLY A 199 4.66 9.36 -10.35
CA GLY A 199 5.52 10.09 -11.28
C GLY A 199 6.94 9.54 -11.32
N GLY A 200 7.52 9.22 -10.17
CA GLY A 200 8.83 8.55 -10.09
C GLY A 200 8.82 7.18 -10.78
N SER A 201 7.79 6.37 -10.52
CA SER A 201 7.66 5.03 -11.10
C SER A 201 7.50 5.11 -12.61
N LEU A 202 6.61 5.98 -13.10
CA LEU A 202 6.43 6.24 -14.53
C LEU A 202 7.72 6.71 -15.20
N THR A 203 8.49 7.58 -14.54
CA THR A 203 9.78 8.05 -15.05
C THR A 203 10.75 6.88 -15.30
N PHE A 204 10.96 6.01 -14.31
CA PHE A 204 11.85 4.84 -14.50
C PHE A 204 11.31 3.84 -15.51
N ILE A 205 10.00 3.60 -15.54
CA ILE A 205 9.35 2.74 -16.54
C ILE A 205 9.59 3.28 -17.95
N THR A 206 9.41 4.59 -18.16
CA THR A 206 9.66 5.25 -19.45
C THR A 206 11.13 5.15 -19.84
N LEU A 207 12.05 5.40 -18.90
CA LEU A 207 13.50 5.29 -19.16
C LEU A 207 13.91 3.86 -19.54
N ILE A 208 13.42 2.85 -18.80
CA ILE A 208 13.63 1.43 -19.13
C ILE A 208 13.10 1.13 -20.53
N SER A 209 11.86 1.52 -20.82
CA SER A 209 11.21 1.23 -22.11
C SER A 209 11.94 1.88 -23.28
N ARG A 210 12.35 3.14 -23.15
CA ARG A 210 13.18 3.83 -24.17
C ARG A 210 14.50 3.11 -24.36
N ASN A 211 15.23 2.81 -23.29
CA ASN A 211 16.54 2.18 -23.40
C ASN A 211 16.49 0.73 -23.89
N MET A 212 15.41 -0.01 -23.62
CA MET A 212 15.18 -1.34 -24.20
C MET A 212 14.99 -1.25 -25.72
N ASN A 213 14.23 -0.26 -26.20
CA ASN A 213 13.97 -0.07 -27.63
C ASN A 213 15.20 0.45 -28.39
N PHE A 214 15.95 1.38 -27.80
CA PHE A 214 17.21 1.87 -28.38
C PHE A 214 18.35 0.84 -28.27
N GLY A 215 18.44 0.13 -27.15
CA GLY A 215 19.47 -0.88 -26.87
C GLY A 215 19.35 -2.16 -27.69
N ALA A 216 18.17 -2.46 -28.26
CA ALA A 216 18.02 -3.52 -29.26
C ALA A 216 18.93 -3.32 -30.49
N ARG A 217 19.40 -2.09 -30.75
CA ARG A 217 20.34 -1.76 -31.83
C ARG A 217 21.83 -1.75 -31.40
N LYS A 218 22.16 -1.87 -30.10
CA LYS A 218 23.54 -1.66 -29.58
C LYS A 218 24.05 -2.65 -28.51
N ASN A 219 23.22 -3.52 -27.92
CA ASN A 219 23.63 -4.31 -26.73
C ASN A 219 24.15 -5.74 -27.02
N ASN A 220 25.25 -6.09 -26.35
CA ASN A 220 25.89 -7.43 -26.28
C ASN A 220 25.18 -8.45 -25.36
N LEU A 221 23.94 -8.19 -24.93
CA LEU A 221 23.21 -9.14 -24.07
C LEU A 221 22.68 -10.30 -24.91
N SER A 222 22.88 -11.54 -24.43
CA SER A 222 22.32 -12.73 -25.09
C SER A 222 20.79 -12.67 -25.16
N GLU A 223 20.20 -13.26 -26.19
CA GLU A 223 18.75 -13.32 -26.37
C GLU A 223 18.04 -13.99 -25.18
N ASN A 224 18.67 -15.00 -24.57
CA ASN A 224 18.18 -15.64 -23.35
C ASN A 224 18.08 -14.66 -22.17
N THR A 225 19.08 -13.79 -22.00
CA THR A 225 19.07 -12.77 -20.93
C THR A 225 17.98 -11.74 -21.19
N LYS A 226 17.86 -11.25 -22.43
CA LYS A 226 16.79 -10.31 -22.82
C LYS A 226 15.40 -10.91 -22.58
N ARG A 227 15.19 -12.18 -22.92
CA ARG A 227 13.94 -12.91 -22.69
C ARG A 227 13.59 -12.98 -21.20
N LEU A 228 14.57 -13.36 -20.36
CA LEU A 228 14.38 -13.42 -18.91
C LEU A 228 14.03 -12.04 -18.34
N GLN A 229 14.72 -11.00 -18.80
CA GLN A 229 14.43 -9.63 -18.36
C GLN A 229 13.03 -9.15 -18.76
N ARG A 230 12.53 -9.51 -19.95
CA ARG A 230 11.15 -9.21 -20.35
C ARG A 230 10.12 -9.97 -19.52
N LYS A 231 10.34 -11.26 -19.23
CA LYS A 231 9.43 -12.06 -18.38
C LYS A 231 9.31 -11.43 -16.99
N PHE A 232 10.45 -11.07 -16.39
CA PHE A 232 10.49 -10.39 -15.09
C PHE A 232 9.77 -9.05 -15.09
N MET A 233 10.04 -8.19 -16.09
CA MET A 233 9.35 -6.90 -16.19
C MET A 233 7.84 -7.06 -16.36
N LYS A 234 7.40 -8.02 -17.18
CA LYS A 234 5.97 -8.32 -17.37
C LYS A 234 5.31 -8.69 -16.04
N ALA A 235 5.97 -9.49 -15.21
CA ALA A 235 5.48 -9.86 -13.89
C ALA A 235 5.34 -8.65 -12.97
N ILE A 236 6.37 -7.81 -12.88
CA ILE A 236 6.32 -6.58 -12.06
C ILE A 236 5.19 -5.66 -12.56
N TYR A 237 5.04 -5.47 -13.88
CA TYR A 237 3.96 -4.65 -14.42
C TYR A 237 2.59 -5.18 -14.03
N LEU A 238 2.38 -6.49 -14.07
CA LEU A 238 1.14 -7.12 -13.62
C LEU A 238 0.92 -6.92 -12.12
N GLN A 239 1.95 -7.08 -11.29
CA GLN A 239 1.86 -6.85 -9.84
C GLN A 239 1.47 -5.41 -9.53
N VAL A 240 2.11 -4.44 -10.19
CA VAL A 240 1.85 -3.02 -9.99
C VAL A 240 0.45 -2.65 -10.49
N MET A 241 0.02 -3.20 -11.63
CA MET A 241 -1.33 -2.98 -12.16
C MET A 241 -2.40 -3.52 -11.20
N LEU A 242 -2.25 -4.75 -10.70
CA LEU A 242 -3.20 -5.32 -9.75
C LEU A 242 -3.18 -4.59 -8.40
N PHE A 243 -2.00 -4.20 -7.91
CA PHE A 243 -1.90 -3.38 -6.70
C PHE A 243 -2.64 -2.04 -6.90
N ALA A 244 -2.39 -1.35 -8.02
CA ALA A 244 -3.08 -0.11 -8.34
C ALA A 244 -4.59 -0.31 -8.42
N MET A 245 -5.10 -1.39 -9.01
CA MET A 245 -6.54 -1.69 -9.04
C MET A 245 -7.12 -1.89 -7.62
N ASN A 246 -6.45 -2.67 -6.78
CA ASN A 246 -6.88 -2.92 -5.40
C ASN A 246 -6.81 -1.68 -4.50
N VAL A 247 -6.02 -0.66 -4.85
CA VAL A 247 -5.90 0.60 -4.10
C VAL A 247 -6.80 1.70 -4.68
N LEU A 248 -6.88 1.83 -6.00
CA LEU A 248 -7.68 2.85 -6.67
C LEU A 248 -9.17 2.66 -6.43
N CYS A 249 -9.67 1.42 -6.35
CA CYS A 249 -11.08 1.17 -6.07
C CYS A 249 -11.48 1.69 -4.68
N PRO A 250 -10.80 1.32 -3.58
CA PRO A 250 -11.05 1.90 -2.25
C PRO A 250 -10.85 3.42 -2.19
N ILE A 251 -9.81 3.97 -2.84
CA ILE A 251 -9.58 5.43 -2.87
C ILE A 251 -10.74 6.14 -3.57
N SER A 252 -11.21 5.61 -4.70
CA SER A 252 -12.31 6.23 -5.46
C SER A 252 -13.58 6.28 -4.62
N TYR A 253 -13.92 5.18 -3.94
CA TYR A 253 -15.04 5.15 -3.00
C TYR A 253 -14.84 6.15 -1.85
N THR A 254 -13.63 6.22 -1.27
CA THR A 254 -13.30 7.14 -0.18
C THR A 254 -13.50 8.60 -0.60
N VAL A 255 -12.97 8.99 -1.76
CA VAL A 255 -13.11 10.35 -2.29
C VAL A 255 -14.57 10.67 -2.59
N ILE A 256 -15.32 9.75 -3.21
CA ILE A 256 -16.75 9.96 -3.51
C ILE A 256 -17.55 10.12 -2.22
N SER A 257 -17.37 9.22 -1.24
CA SER A 257 -18.05 9.28 0.06
C SER A 257 -17.81 10.62 0.73
N ILE A 258 -16.54 11.03 0.84
CA ILE A 258 -16.13 12.29 1.46
C ILE A 258 -16.72 13.51 0.72
N LEU A 259 -16.63 13.58 -0.61
CA LEU A 259 -17.09 14.75 -1.38
C LEU A 259 -18.62 14.88 -1.46
N THR A 260 -19.35 13.80 -1.22
CA THR A 260 -20.82 13.76 -1.30
C THR A 260 -21.50 13.64 0.06
N ASP A 261 -20.73 13.64 1.14
CA ASP A 261 -21.18 13.32 2.50
C ASP A 261 -22.00 12.01 2.57
N TYR A 262 -21.65 11.04 1.70
CA TYR A 262 -22.39 9.79 1.57
C TYR A 262 -21.84 8.72 2.51
N TYR A 263 -22.63 8.37 3.54
CA TYR A 263 -22.34 7.28 4.47
C TYR A 263 -22.94 5.95 4.01
N ASN A 264 -22.11 4.90 3.96
CA ASN A 264 -22.54 3.52 3.76
C ASN A 264 -21.55 2.55 4.43
N GLN A 265 -21.94 1.93 5.54
CA GLN A 265 -21.00 1.11 6.31
C GLN A 265 -20.54 -0.16 5.58
N MET A 266 -21.38 -0.75 4.74
CA MET A 266 -20.96 -1.87 3.89
C MET A 266 -19.86 -1.42 2.93
N GLY A 267 -20.01 -0.26 2.30
CA GLY A 267 -18.99 0.34 1.44
C GLY A 267 -17.68 0.63 2.19
N ASN A 268 -17.79 1.18 3.41
CA ASN A 268 -16.64 1.43 4.29
C ASN A 268 -15.90 0.13 4.64
N ASN A 269 -16.62 -0.95 4.93
CA ASN A 269 -16.00 -2.24 5.22
C ASN A 269 -15.34 -2.85 3.96
N LEU A 270 -15.94 -2.65 2.78
CA LEU A 270 -15.38 -3.11 1.51
C LEU A 270 -14.05 -2.43 1.15
N VAL A 271 -13.78 -1.20 1.63
CA VAL A 271 -12.49 -0.50 1.44
C VAL A 271 -11.32 -1.38 1.89
N PHE A 272 -11.37 -1.90 3.11
CA PHE A 272 -10.28 -2.75 3.62
C PHE A 272 -10.36 -4.18 3.17
N ILE A 273 -11.55 -4.73 2.92
CA ILE A 273 -11.66 -6.09 2.36
C ILE A 273 -11.00 -6.13 0.98
N VAL A 274 -11.28 -5.17 0.11
CA VAL A 274 -10.64 -5.07 -1.22
C VAL A 274 -9.15 -4.77 -1.09
N ALA A 275 -8.77 -3.82 -0.22
CA ALA A 275 -7.35 -3.50 0.00
C ALA A 275 -6.55 -4.72 0.51
N ALA A 276 -7.11 -5.52 1.41
CA ALA A 276 -6.46 -6.72 1.98
C ALA A 276 -6.29 -7.87 0.95
N LEU A 277 -6.98 -7.85 -0.18
CA LEU A 277 -6.77 -8.84 -1.24
C LEU A 277 -5.51 -8.56 -2.08
N HIS A 278 -4.88 -7.40 -1.92
CA HIS A 278 -3.72 -7.02 -2.74
C HIS A 278 -2.53 -7.97 -2.57
N GLY A 279 -2.22 -8.44 -1.36
CA GLY A 279 -1.05 -9.28 -1.15
C GLY A 279 -1.23 -10.72 -1.64
N ILE A 280 -2.45 -11.28 -1.59
CA ILE A 280 -2.76 -12.56 -2.28
C ILE A 280 -2.49 -12.39 -3.78
N ASN A 281 -3.06 -11.37 -4.40
CA ASN A 281 -2.88 -11.09 -5.83
C ASN A 281 -1.41 -10.89 -6.20
N SER A 282 -0.67 -10.11 -5.40
CA SER A 282 0.76 -9.87 -5.60
C SER A 282 1.57 -11.16 -5.51
N THR A 283 1.27 -12.01 -4.52
CA THR A 283 1.98 -13.28 -4.31
C THR A 283 1.68 -14.27 -5.43
N LEU A 284 0.42 -14.37 -5.89
CA LEU A 284 0.07 -15.25 -7.01
C LEU A 284 0.80 -14.87 -8.30
N ILE A 285 0.86 -13.58 -8.64
CA ILE A 285 1.63 -13.14 -9.83
C ILE A 285 3.11 -13.43 -9.66
N MET A 286 3.65 -13.19 -8.46
CA MET A 286 5.05 -13.48 -8.16
C MET A 286 5.35 -14.96 -8.42
N LEU A 287 4.54 -15.86 -7.88
CA LEU A 287 4.67 -17.30 -8.06
C LEU A 287 4.49 -17.74 -9.52
N TRP A 288 3.57 -17.12 -10.27
CA TRP A 288 3.42 -17.37 -11.71
C TRP A 288 4.64 -16.92 -12.52
N ALA A 289 5.36 -15.91 -12.05
CA ALA A 289 6.50 -15.34 -12.75
C ALA A 289 7.80 -16.13 -12.54
N HIS A 290 7.94 -16.77 -11.38
CA HIS A 290 8.99 -17.76 -11.13
C HIS A 290 8.90 -18.91 -12.15
#